data_AF-X1HVU1-F1
#
_entry.id   AF-X1HVU1-F1
#
_cell.length_a   1.000
_cell.length_b   1.000
_cell.length_c   1.000
_cell.angle_alpha   90.00
_cell.angle_beta   90.00
_cell.angle_gamma   90.00
#
_symmetry.space_group_name_H-M   'P 1'
#
loop_
_entity.id
_entity.type
_entity.pdbx_description
1 polymer ?
#
loop_
_entity_poly.entity_id
_entity_poly.type
_entity_poly.pdbx_seq_one_letter_code
_entity_poly.pdbx_strand_id
1 'polypeptide(L)' 'DHTGDIAVDDTVTVRGSTGNDGVYTVASVSLNGSDTDVEVDEVISSEVADGWMIYGAQAITSAGTVTVNAFDVEFPDLS' A
#
# COMPACT_ATOMS: atom_id res chain seq x y z
N ASP A 1 -8.78 -4.46 13.78
CA ASP A 1 -9.88 -3.57 13.38
C ASP A 1 -9.29 -2.28 12.84
N HIS A 2 -9.53 -2.02 11.56
CA HIS A 2 -9.14 -0.82 10.82
C HIS A 2 -10.32 -0.17 10.09
N THR A 3 -11.57 -0.49 10.44
CA THR A 3 -12.75 0.07 9.74
C THR A 3 -12.91 1.59 9.95
N GLY A 4 -12.18 2.18 10.90
CA GLY A 4 -12.10 3.64 11.10
C GLY A 4 -10.95 4.32 10.34
N ASP A 5 -10.01 3.54 9.81
CA ASP A 5 -8.80 4.03 9.13
C ASP A 5 -8.89 3.92 7.60
N ILE A 6 -9.73 3.02 7.10
CA ILE A 6 -9.93 2.74 5.67
C ILE A 6 -11.39 3.04 5.32
N ALA A 7 -11.61 3.84 4.29
CA ALA A 7 -12.92 4.18 3.78
C ALA A 7 -13.13 3.70 2.32
N VAL A 8 -14.38 3.68 1.89
CA VAL A 8 -14.72 3.51 0.46
C VAL A 8 -14.04 4.62 -0.36
N ASP A 9 -13.63 4.29 -1.58
CA ASP A 9 -12.87 5.13 -2.51
C ASP A 9 -11.41 5.42 -2.08
N ASP A 10 -10.96 4.93 -0.92
CA ASP A 10 -9.52 4.92 -0.61
C ASP A 10 -8.77 3.94 -1.52
N THR A 11 -7.46 4.13 -1.63
CA THR A 11 -6.57 3.18 -2.29
C THR A 11 -5.77 2.39 -1.27
N VAL A 12 -5.67 1.08 -1.47
CA VAL A 12 -4.76 0.18 -0.74
C VAL A 12 -3.74 -0.40 -1.71
N THR A 13 -2.54 -0.69 -1.24
CA THR A 13 -1.49 -1.34 -2.04
C THR A 13 -1.16 -2.70 -1.46
N VAL A 14 -1.20 -3.73 -2.28
CA VAL A 14 -0.69 -5.07 -1.94
C VAL A 14 0.73 -5.21 -2.48
N ARG A 15 1.64 -5.70 -1.64
CA ARG A 15 3.06 -5.94 -1.99
C ARG A 15 3.53 -7.29 -1.47
N GLY A 16 4.45 -7.92 -2.22
CA GLY A 16 5.11 -9.15 -1.79
C GLY A 16 4.20 -10.36 -1.68
N SER A 17 3.07 -10.31 -2.37
CA SER A 17 2.15 -11.44 -2.54
C SER A 17 2.60 -12.34 -3.69
N THR A 18 2.11 -13.58 -3.71
CA THR A 18 2.37 -14.56 -4.77
C THR A 18 1.75 -14.13 -6.11
N GLY A 19 0.67 -13.33 -6.11
CA GLY A 19 -0.02 -12.99 -7.36
C GLY A 19 -1.02 -11.83 -7.32
N ASN A 20 -1.06 -11.05 -6.25
CA ASN A 20 -2.02 -9.96 -6.05
C ASN A 20 -1.33 -8.59 -5.86
N ASP A 21 -0.05 -8.44 -6.23
CA ASP A 21 0.67 -7.17 -6.09
C ASP A 21 0.07 -6.09 -7.00
N GLY A 22 -0.29 -4.95 -6.41
CA GLY A 22 -1.02 -3.91 -7.13
C GLY A 22 -1.57 -2.81 -6.22
N VAL A 23 -2.20 -1.83 -6.84
CA VAL A 23 -3.01 -0.81 -6.16
C VAL A 23 -4.47 -1.14 -6.42
N TYR A 24 -5.27 -1.10 -5.37
CA TYR A 24 -6.68 -1.47 -5.38
C TYR A 24 -7.52 -0.34 -4.79
N THR A 25 -8.72 -0.16 -5.33
CA THR A 25 -9.71 0.80 -4.88
C THR A 25 -10.68 0.11 -3.93
N VAL A 26 -10.88 0.67 -2.74
CA VAL A 26 -11.73 0.09 -1.70
C VAL A 26 -13.20 0.27 -2.07
N ALA A 27 -13.89 -0.85 -2.24
CA ALA A 27 -15.33 -0.92 -2.49
C ALA A 27 -16.13 -0.98 -1.18
N SER A 28 -15.63 -1.71 -0.19
CA SER A 28 -16.26 -1.79 1.14
C SER A 28 -15.25 -2.20 2.22
N VAL A 29 -15.54 -1.87 3.48
CA VAL A 29 -14.72 -2.26 4.64
C VAL A 29 -15.64 -2.73 5.75
N SER A 30 -15.35 -3.89 6.34
CA SER A 30 -16.12 -4.43 7.45
C SER A 30 -15.25 -5.13 8.47
N LEU A 31 -15.76 -5.24 9.71
CA LEU A 31 -15.12 -6.01 10.77
C LEU A 31 -15.74 -7.40 10.81
N ASN A 32 -14.92 -8.43 10.63
CA ASN A 32 -15.31 -9.83 10.67
C ASN A 32 -14.51 -10.55 11.77
N GLY A 33 -15.11 -10.64 12.97
CA GLY A 33 -14.40 -11.15 14.14
C GLY A 33 -13.26 -10.22 14.56
N SER A 34 -12.01 -10.71 14.47
CA SER A 34 -10.81 -9.91 14.72
C SER A 34 -10.26 -9.21 13.48
N ASP A 35 -10.75 -9.59 12.31
CA ASP A 35 -10.13 -9.29 11.03
C ASP A 35 -10.89 -8.15 10.34
N THR A 36 -10.16 -7.32 9.61
CA THR A 36 -10.76 -6.26 8.79
C THR A 36 -10.81 -6.76 7.36
N ASP A 37 -12.02 -6.96 6.87
CA ASP A 37 -12.29 -7.38 5.50
C ASP A 37 -12.41 -6.13 4.64
N VAL A 38 -11.57 -6.05 3.60
CA VAL A 38 -11.55 -4.97 2.61
C VAL A 38 -11.93 -5.57 1.26
N GLU A 39 -13.10 -5.19 0.75
CA GLU A 39 -13.50 -5.52 -0.62
C GLU A 39 -12.97 -4.43 -1.55
N VAL A 40 -12.58 -4.84 -2.77
CA VAL A 40 -11.99 -3.95 -3.77
C VAL A 40 -12.68 -4.09 -5.11
N ASP A 41 -12.62 -3.04 -5.93
CA ASP A 41 -13.26 -3.02 -7.25
C ASP A 41 -12.49 -3.83 -8.31
N GLU A 42 -11.17 -3.96 -8.16
CA GLU A 42 -10.33 -4.68 -9.11
C GLU A 42 -10.38 -6.20 -8.91
N VAL A 43 -10.10 -6.93 -9.98
CA VAL A 43 -10.08 -8.40 -9.96
C VAL A 43 -8.89 -8.92 -9.16
N ILE A 44 -9.18 -9.74 -8.15
CA ILE A 44 -8.17 -10.53 -7.44
C ILE A 44 -7.78 -11.73 -8.31
N SER A 45 -6.53 -11.74 -8.79
CA SER A 45 -6.07 -12.72 -9.80
C SER A 45 -5.63 -14.05 -9.20
N SER A 46 -5.25 -14.07 -7.92
CA SER A 46 -4.81 -15.26 -7.19
C SER A 46 -5.61 -15.46 -5.92
N GLU A 47 -6.02 -16.70 -5.65
CA GLU A 47 -6.69 -17.08 -4.39
C GLU A 47 -5.70 -17.19 -3.19
N VAL A 48 -4.40 -17.09 -3.44
CA VAL A 48 -3.39 -17.13 -2.38
C VAL A 48 -3.37 -15.80 -1.62
N ALA A 49 -3.77 -15.84 -0.35
CA ALA A 49 -3.75 -14.69 0.54
C ALA A 49 -2.41 -14.58 1.28
N ASP A 50 -1.47 -13.83 0.70
CA ASP A 50 -0.15 -13.53 1.26
C ASP A 50 0.30 -12.10 0.94
N GLY A 51 1.47 -11.70 1.45
CA GLY A 51 2.03 -10.36 1.29
C GLY A 51 1.55 -9.36 2.36
N TRP A 52 1.68 -8.07 2.03
CA TRP A 52 1.35 -6.96 2.92
C TRP A 52 0.37 -6.00 2.24
N MET A 53 -0.72 -5.68 2.93
CA MET A 53 -1.60 -4.56 2.57
C MET A 53 -1.11 -3.28 3.25
N ILE A 54 -0.99 -2.23 2.45
CA ILE A 54 -0.55 -0.90 2.88
C ILE A 54 -1.68 0.09 2.58
N TYR A 55 -2.12 0.83 3.58
CA TYR A 55 -3.21 1.81 3.50
C TYR A 55 -2.86 3.08 4.28
N GLY A 56 -3.61 4.16 4.06
CA GLY A 56 -3.38 5.46 4.66
C GLY A 56 -2.22 6.25 4.03
N ALA A 57 -1.93 7.43 4.58
CA ALA A 57 -0.90 8.32 4.05
C ALA A 57 0.52 7.76 4.31
N GLN A 58 1.23 7.39 3.24
CA GLN A 58 2.66 7.10 3.30
C GLN A 58 3.47 8.40 3.16
N ALA A 59 3.73 9.07 4.28
CA ALA A 59 4.59 10.24 4.29
C ALA A 59 6.07 9.81 4.33
N ILE A 60 6.83 10.08 3.26
CA ILE A 60 8.28 10.22 3.37
C ILE A 60 8.52 11.57 4.03
N THR A 61 8.64 11.58 5.35
CA THR A 61 9.05 12.80 6.05
C THR A 61 10.53 13.02 5.79
N SER A 62 10.96 14.27 5.63
CA SER A 62 12.37 14.63 5.42
C SER A 62 13.31 14.27 6.60
N ALA A 63 12.78 13.60 7.63
CA ALA A 63 13.49 13.09 8.80
C ALA A 63 13.50 11.55 8.87
N GLY A 64 12.81 10.85 7.96
CA GLY A 64 12.86 9.40 7.86
C GLY A 64 14.08 8.96 7.04
N THR A 65 15.00 8.21 7.65
CA THR A 65 16.09 7.58 6.91
C THR A 65 15.51 6.44 6.06
N VAL A 66 15.44 6.64 4.75
CA VAL A 66 15.33 5.54 3.79
C VAL A 66 16.75 5.12 3.42
N THR A 67 17.14 3.87 3.71
CA THR A 67 18.40 3.34 3.20
C THR A 67 18.28 3.12 1.70
N VAL A 68 18.77 4.08 0.92
CA VAL A 68 18.95 3.94 -0.52
C VAL A 68 20.38 3.45 -0.77
N ASN A 69 20.52 2.22 -1.28
CA ASN A 69 21.84 1.59 -1.48
C ASN A 69 22.71 2.31 -2.51
N ALA A 70 22.13 3.18 -3.34
CA ALA A 70 22.83 4.14 -4.18
C ALA A 70 21.89 5.33 -4.47
N PHE A 71 22.31 6.53 -4.08
CA PHE A 71 21.73 7.78 -4.55
C PHE A 71 22.85 8.53 -5.26
N ASP A 72 22.80 8.54 -6.59
CA ASP A 72 23.73 9.31 -7.42
C ASP A 72 23.02 10.60 -7.84
N VAL A 73 23.48 11.73 -7.31
CA VAL A 73 23.03 13.06 -7.72
C VAL A 73 24.22 13.82 -8.24
N GLU A 74 24.24 13.99 -9.56
CA GLU A 74 25.17 14.87 -10.23
C GLU A 74 24.55 16.26 -10.36
N PHE A 75 25.16 17.25 -9.71
CA PHE A 75 24.89 18.65 -10.02
C PHE A 75 25.90 19.08 -11.09
N PRO A 76 25.47 19.47 -12.30
CA PRO A 76 26.39 19.99 -13.29
C PRO A 76 27.01 21.29 -12.75
N ASP A 77 28.33 21.44 -12.92
CA ASP A 77 28.99 22.72 -12.66
C ASP A 77 28.41 23.76 -13.62
N LEU A 78 27.89 24.87 -13.06
CA LEU A 78 27.39 25.99 -13.84
C LEU A 78 28.60 26.88 -14.16
N SER A 79 29.08 26.80 -15.41
CA SER A 79 30.17 27.63 -15.94
C SER A 79 29.89 29.13 -15.86
#